data_AF-A0AAV0NV05-F1
#
_entry.id   AF-A0AAV0NV05-F1
#
_cell.length_a   1.000
_cell.length_b   1.000
_cell.length_c   1.000
_cell.angle_alpha   90.00
_cell.angle_beta   90.00
_cell.angle_gamma   90.00
#
_symmetry.space_group_name_H-M   'P 1'
#
loop_
_entity.id
_entity.type
_entity.pdbx_description
1 polymer ?
#
loop_
_entity_poly.entity_id
_entity_poly.type
_entity_poly.pdbx_seq_one_letter_code
_entity_poly.pdbx_strand_id
1 'polypeptide(L)'
;VQFKLCKVRTIQFGQKGIPYLNTFDGRTIRYPDPLIKPNDTIKLDLESSKIADFIKFDVGNVVMVTGGRNRGRVGVIKNREKHKGSFETVHIQDSMGHEFATRLGNVFTIGKGTKPWVSLPKGKGIKLSIIEEARKRAAAAQSAA
;
A
#
# COMPACT_ATOMS: atom_id res chain seq x y z
N VAL A 1 -18.73 -8.50 -5.74
CA VAL A 1 -17.54 -9.36 -5.46
C VAL A 1 -16.79 -8.78 -4.28
N GLN A 2 -16.91 -9.40 -3.11
CA GLN A 2 -16.26 -8.93 -1.89
C GLN A 2 -14.80 -9.40 -1.88
N PHE A 3 -13.86 -8.46 -1.96
CA PHE A 3 -12.43 -8.77 -1.93
C PHE A 3 -11.69 -7.90 -0.92
N LYS A 4 -10.52 -8.38 -0.52
CA LYS A 4 -9.60 -7.66 0.37
C LYS A 4 -8.20 -7.65 -0.25
N LEU A 5 -7.48 -6.56 -0.06
CA LEU A 5 -6.06 -6.51 -0.37
C LEU A 5 -5.24 -6.97 0.84
N CYS A 6 -4.31 -7.88 0.62
CA CYS A 6 -3.40 -8.37 1.65
C CYS A 6 -1.95 -8.26 1.17
N LYS A 7 -1.11 -7.55 1.93
CA LYS A 7 0.35 -7.50 1.67
C LYS A 7 0.99 -8.83 2.05
N VAL A 8 1.87 -9.33 1.21
CA VAL A 8 2.69 -10.53 1.47
C VAL A 8 3.85 -10.16 2.39
N ARG A 9 3.95 -10.84 3.54
CA ARG A 9 5.06 -10.65 4.50
C ARG A 9 6.23 -11.56 4.15
N THR A 10 5.96 -12.85 4.03
CA THR A 10 6.98 -13.88 3.85
C THR A 10 6.47 -14.95 2.89
N ILE A 11 7.40 -15.59 2.19
CA ILE A 11 7.15 -16.77 1.38
C ILE A 11 8.15 -17.82 1.84
N GLN A 12 7.66 -19.00 2.16
CA GLN A 12 8.46 -20.07 2.76
C GLN A 12 8.01 -21.43 2.17
N PHE A 13 8.89 -22.41 2.28
CA PHE A 13 8.58 -23.80 1.94
C PHE A 13 8.29 -24.56 3.22
N GLY A 14 7.13 -25.23 3.26
CA GLY A 14 6.73 -26.10 4.35
C GLY A 14 7.25 -27.52 4.18
N GLN A 15 6.73 -28.41 5.02
CA GLN A 15 6.97 -29.85 4.89
C GLN A 15 6.62 -30.33 3.48
N LYS A 16 7.41 -31.28 2.97
CA LYS A 16 7.29 -31.81 1.60
C LYS A 16 7.54 -30.77 0.49
N GLY A 17 8.22 -29.66 0.80
CA GLY A 17 8.59 -28.64 -0.19
C GLY A 17 7.40 -27.82 -0.70
N ILE A 18 6.31 -27.75 0.07
CA ILE A 18 5.10 -27.05 -0.37
C ILE A 18 5.24 -25.55 -0.11
N PRO A 19 5.20 -24.68 -1.14
CA PRO A 19 5.30 -23.24 -0.94
C PRO A 19 4.03 -22.70 -0.27
N TYR A 20 4.21 -21.80 0.70
CA TYR A 20 3.14 -21.01 1.29
C TYR A 20 3.60 -19.56 1.46
N LEU A 21 2.63 -18.65 1.40
CA LEU A 21 2.84 -17.25 1.76
C LEU A 21 2.06 -16.88 3.02
N ASN A 22 2.63 -15.97 3.80
CA ASN A 22 1.97 -15.35 4.93
C ASN A 22 1.59 -13.92 4.58
N THR A 23 0.36 -13.56 4.90
CA THR A 23 -0.16 -12.21 4.67
C THR A 23 -0.02 -11.33 5.92
N PHE A 24 -0.19 -10.03 5.73
CA PHE A 24 -0.20 -9.06 6.83
C PHE A 24 -1.28 -9.33 7.88
N ASP A 25 -2.43 -9.87 7.45
CA ASP A 25 -3.56 -10.20 8.32
C ASP A 25 -3.48 -11.62 8.93
N GLY A 26 -2.32 -12.26 8.88
CA GLY A 26 -2.07 -13.54 9.56
C GLY A 26 -2.59 -14.78 8.82
N ARG A 27 -3.04 -14.65 7.57
CA ARG A 27 -3.46 -15.80 6.75
C ARG A 27 -2.25 -16.50 6.15
N THR A 28 -2.38 -17.81 5.98
CA THR A 28 -1.41 -18.65 5.28
C THR A 28 -2.06 -19.24 4.04
N ILE A 29 -1.53 -18.90 2.87
CA ILE A 29 -2.05 -19.38 1.57
C ILE A 29 -1.03 -20.31 0.95
N ARG A 30 -1.45 -21.56 0.71
CA ARG A 30 -0.61 -22.60 0.09
C ARG A 30 -0.69 -22.51 -1.43
N TYR A 31 0.38 -22.96 -2.09
CA TYR A 31 0.51 -22.94 -3.56
C TYR A 31 0.27 -21.56 -4.19
N PRO A 32 0.94 -20.49 -3.71
CA PRO A 32 0.85 -19.20 -4.37
C PRO A 32 1.53 -19.23 -5.74
N ASP A 33 1.15 -18.29 -6.62
CA ASP A 33 1.81 -18.09 -7.90
C ASP A 33 3.33 -17.83 -7.69
N PRO A 34 4.24 -18.55 -8.40
CA PRO A 34 5.69 -18.41 -8.24
C PRO A 34 6.23 -16.99 -8.50
N LEU A 35 5.49 -16.20 -9.27
CA LEU A 35 5.84 -14.82 -9.54
C LEU A 35 5.77 -14.00 -8.26
N ILE A 36 4.79 -14.23 -7.37
CA ILE A 36 4.56 -13.42 -6.15
C ILE A 36 5.81 -13.40 -5.28
N LYS A 37 6.23 -12.19 -4.86
CA LYS A 37 7.40 -11.95 -4.01
C LYS A 37 6.99 -11.27 -2.69
N PRO A 38 7.85 -11.29 -1.65
CA PRO A 38 7.62 -10.52 -0.44
C PRO A 38 7.43 -9.03 -0.74
N ASN A 39 6.54 -8.37 0.02
CA ASN A 39 6.08 -6.99 -0.16
C ASN A 39 5.10 -6.74 -1.32
N ASP A 40 4.85 -7.72 -2.20
CA ASP A 40 3.75 -7.66 -3.16
C ASP A 40 2.40 -7.63 -2.41
N THR A 41 1.34 -7.22 -3.12
CA THR A 41 -0.02 -7.24 -2.58
C THR A 41 -0.89 -8.18 -3.38
N ILE A 42 -1.59 -9.08 -2.69
CA ILE A 42 -2.56 -9.99 -3.29
C ILE A 42 -3.97 -9.45 -3.12
N LYS A 43 -4.82 -9.69 -4.12
CA LYS A 43 -6.27 -9.52 -4.06
C LYS A 43 -6.88 -10.85 -3.67
N LEU A 44 -7.36 -10.92 -2.44
CA LEU A 44 -8.00 -12.09 -1.86
C LEU A 44 -9.51 -11.98 -2.07
N ASP A 45 -10.10 -13.01 -2.67
CA ASP A 45 -11.54 -13.19 -2.65
C ASP A 45 -11.96 -13.70 -1.27
N LEU A 46 -12.90 -13.01 -0.62
CA LEU A 46 -13.30 -13.31 0.75
C LEU A 46 -14.17 -14.57 0.84
N GLU A 47 -14.87 -14.92 -0.24
CA GLU A 47 -15.75 -16.09 -0.28
C GLU A 47 -14.93 -17.38 -0.45
N SER A 48 -14.09 -17.43 -1.49
CA SER A 48 -13.27 -18.61 -1.78
C SER A 48 -11.96 -18.68 -0.98
N SER A 49 -11.54 -17.56 -0.35
CA SER A 49 -10.21 -17.40 0.25
C SER A 49 -9.05 -17.72 -0.71
N LYS A 50 -9.29 -17.59 -2.02
CA LYS A 50 -8.28 -17.75 -3.08
C LYS A 50 -7.76 -16.40 -3.57
N ILE A 51 -6.54 -16.41 -4.10
CA ILE A 51 -5.92 -15.25 -4.72
C ILE A 51 -6.53 -15.07 -6.11
N ALA A 52 -7.14 -13.92 -6.36
CA ALA A 52 -7.75 -13.59 -7.66
C ALA A 52 -6.75 -12.86 -8.60
N ASP A 53 -5.95 -11.94 -8.06
CA ASP A 53 -4.91 -11.21 -8.79
C ASP A 53 -3.85 -10.72 -7.78
N PHE A 54 -2.72 -10.23 -8.24
CA PHE A 54 -1.69 -9.61 -7.41
C PHE A 54 -1.08 -8.36 -8.06
N ILE A 55 -0.44 -7.55 -7.24
CA ILE A 55 0.27 -6.33 -7.64
C ILE A 55 1.72 -6.46 -7.18
N LYS A 56 2.65 -6.24 -8.12
CA LYS A 56 4.07 -6.14 -7.83
C LYS A 56 4.39 -4.89 -7.03
N PHE A 57 5.25 -5.05 -6.03
CA PHE A 57 5.90 -3.91 -5.40
C PHE A 57 6.97 -3.34 -6.33
N ASP A 58 6.58 -2.38 -7.16
CA ASP A 58 7.45 -1.75 -8.14
C ASP A 58 7.17 -0.25 -8.27
N VAL A 59 8.13 0.47 -8.85
CA VAL A 59 8.04 1.90 -9.14
C VAL A 59 6.84 2.17 -10.06
N GLY A 60 6.14 3.28 -9.82
CA GLY A 60 4.97 3.65 -10.60
C GLY A 60 3.64 3.11 -10.07
N ASN A 61 3.65 2.19 -9.10
CA ASN A 61 2.41 1.73 -8.46
C ASN A 61 1.99 2.62 -7.29
N VAL A 62 0.67 2.74 -7.11
CA VAL A 62 0.07 3.51 -6.02
C VAL A 62 0.11 2.73 -4.71
N VAL A 63 0.53 3.43 -3.65
CA VAL A 63 0.74 2.89 -2.32
C VAL A 63 0.06 3.76 -1.26
N MET A 64 -0.30 3.12 -0.15
CA MET A 64 -0.71 3.75 1.08
C MET A 64 0.34 3.51 2.16
N VAL A 65 0.61 4.54 2.96
CA VAL A 65 1.49 4.41 4.12
C VAL A 65 0.70 3.95 5.34
N THR A 66 1.12 2.86 5.96
CA THR A 66 0.44 2.24 7.10
C THR A 66 1.03 2.63 8.46
N GLY A 67 2.24 3.19 8.49
CA GLY A 67 2.94 3.52 9.75
C GLY A 67 3.87 4.75 9.65
N GLY A 68 4.31 5.23 10.82
CA GLY A 68 5.19 6.41 10.95
C GLY A 68 4.50 7.76 10.76
N ARG A 69 5.30 8.83 10.63
CA ARG A 69 4.81 10.22 10.50
C ARG A 69 3.92 10.46 9.27
N ASN A 70 4.12 9.67 8.22
CA ASN A 70 3.40 9.77 6.95
C ASN A 70 2.20 8.81 6.86
N ARG A 71 1.79 8.16 7.96
CA ARG A 71 0.65 7.24 8.00
C ARG A 71 -0.63 7.86 7.42
N GLY A 72 -1.35 7.09 6.62
CA GLY A 72 -2.59 7.50 5.97
C GLY A 72 -2.40 8.25 4.65
N ARG A 73 -1.15 8.63 4.30
CA ARG A 73 -0.87 9.25 3.01
C ARG A 73 -0.88 8.22 1.89
N VAL A 74 -1.34 8.64 0.72
CA VAL A 74 -1.39 7.84 -0.51
C VAL A 74 -0.60 8.56 -1.60
N GLY A 75 0.15 7.80 -2.39
CA GLY A 75 0.92 8.34 -3.49
C GLY A 75 1.51 7.25 -4.37
N VAL A 76 2.26 7.63 -5.39
CA VAL A 76 2.93 6.74 -6.33
C VAL A 76 4.38 6.57 -5.92
N ILE A 77 4.90 5.34 -5.95
CA ILE A 77 6.33 5.09 -5.73
C ILE A 77 7.13 5.73 -6.86
N LYS A 78 8.06 6.64 -6.52
CA LYS A 78 8.99 7.26 -7.46
C LYS A 78 10.33 6.55 -7.50
N ASN A 79 10.86 6.24 -6.32
CA ASN A 79 12.17 5.61 -6.20
C ASN A 79 12.21 4.68 -4.98
N ARG A 80 13.05 3.65 -5.08
CA ARG A 80 13.35 2.70 -4.01
C ARG A 80 14.85 2.67 -3.79
N GLU A 81 15.28 3.17 -2.64
CA GLU A 81 16.67 3.16 -2.23
C GLU A 81 16.97 1.91 -1.41
N LYS A 82 17.91 1.10 -1.90
CA LYS A 82 18.34 -0.14 -1.26
C LYS A 82 19.62 0.11 -0.48
N HIS A 83 19.55 -0.06 0.84
CA HIS A 83 20.71 -0.03 1.72
C HIS A 83 21.03 -1.46 2.19
N LYS A 84 22.22 -1.98 1.86
CA LYS A 84 22.64 -3.31 2.32
C LYS A 84 22.79 -3.30 3.84
N GLY A 85 22.13 -4.24 4.53
CA GLY A 85 22.19 -4.36 5.99
C GLY A 85 21.33 -3.37 6.78
N SER A 86 20.56 -2.51 6.10
CA SER A 86 19.65 -1.56 6.75
C SER A 86 18.26 -1.60 6.10
N PHE A 87 17.36 -0.76 6.60
CA PHE A 87 16.02 -0.63 6.03
C PHE A 87 16.07 0.06 4.67
N GLU A 88 15.29 -0.44 3.73
CA GLU A 88 15.10 0.22 2.45
C GLU A 88 14.17 1.43 2.60
N THR A 89 14.55 2.53 1.94
CA THR A 89 13.79 3.78 1.91
C THR A 89 13.01 3.87 0.62
N VAL A 90 11.72 4.21 0.71
CA VAL A 90 10.82 4.34 -0.44
C VAL A 90 10.39 5.79 -0.55
N HIS A 91 10.68 6.41 -1.69
CA HIS A 91 10.27 7.76 -2.03
C HIS A 91 8.93 7.72 -2.75
N ILE A 92 7.97 8.47 -2.24
CA ILE A 92 6.58 8.48 -2.68
C ILE A 92 6.20 9.91 -3.01
N GLN A 93 5.52 10.10 -4.15
CA GLN A 93 4.93 11.38 -4.54
C GLN A 93 3.41 11.28 -4.47
N ASP A 94 2.75 12.19 -3.76
CA ASP A 94 1.28 12.28 -3.78
C ASP A 94 0.76 12.97 -5.05
N SER A 95 -0.57 13.00 -5.22
CA SER A 95 -1.19 13.61 -6.40
C SER A 95 -1.09 15.14 -6.45
N MET A 96 -0.71 15.80 -5.35
CA MET A 96 -0.42 17.25 -5.33
C MET A 96 1.05 17.54 -5.62
N GLY A 97 1.87 16.51 -5.83
CA GLY A 97 3.29 16.63 -6.11
C GLY A 97 4.17 16.71 -4.87
N HIS A 98 3.61 16.61 -3.65
CA HIS A 98 4.44 16.57 -2.45
C HIS A 98 5.17 15.23 -2.35
N GLU A 99 6.47 15.30 -2.16
CA GLU A 99 7.32 14.14 -1.99
C GLU A 99 7.61 13.87 -0.52
N PHE A 100 7.65 12.59 -0.17
CA PHE A 100 8.02 12.14 1.16
C PHE A 100 8.61 10.73 1.11
N ALA A 101 9.39 10.39 2.12
CA ALA A 101 10.00 9.08 2.26
C ALA A 101 9.42 8.30 3.44
N THR A 102 9.45 6.97 3.35
CA THR A 102 9.16 6.07 4.45
C THR A 102 9.91 4.75 4.30
N ARG A 103 10.01 3.98 5.38
CA ARG A 103 10.62 2.64 5.34
C ARG A 103 9.72 1.66 4.58
N LEU A 104 10.30 0.72 3.83
CA LEU A 104 9.59 -0.33 3.09
C LEU A 104 8.49 -1.04 3.89
N GLY A 105 8.76 -1.33 5.17
CA GLY A 105 7.81 -2.01 6.05
C GLY A 105 6.48 -1.26 6.21
N ASN A 106 6.50 0.07 6.11
CA ASN A 106 5.33 0.95 6.26
C ASN A 106 4.59 1.19 4.94
N VAL A 107 5.03 0.62 3.82
CA VAL A 107 4.41 0.82 2.51
C VAL A 107 3.49 -0.35 2.17
N PHE A 108 2.29 -0.05 1.70
CA PHE A 108 1.31 -1.04 1.25
C PHE A 108 0.85 -0.67 -0.17
N THR A 109 1.05 -1.53 -1.16
CA THR A 109 0.60 -1.28 -2.53
C THR A 109 -0.89 -1.52 -2.67
N ILE A 110 -1.63 -0.52 -3.16
CA ILE A 110 -3.09 -0.56 -3.23
C ILE A 110 -3.63 -0.60 -4.65
N GLY A 111 -2.79 -0.46 -5.68
CA GLY A 111 -3.21 -0.49 -7.08
C GLY A 111 -2.06 -0.54 -8.08
N LYS A 112 -2.41 -0.78 -9.35
CA LYS A 112 -1.49 -0.79 -10.49
C LYS A 112 -1.46 0.62 -11.11
N GLY A 113 -0.26 1.16 -11.35
CA GLY A 113 -0.12 2.54 -11.84
C GLY A 113 -0.72 3.56 -10.87
N THR A 114 -1.49 4.50 -11.40
CA THR A 114 -2.20 5.54 -10.63
C THR A 114 -3.60 5.12 -10.15
N LYS A 115 -4.09 3.94 -10.56
CA LYS A 115 -5.46 3.48 -10.27
C LYS A 115 -5.49 2.58 -9.03
N PRO A 116 -6.01 3.05 -7.88
CA PRO A 116 -6.19 2.20 -6.72
C PRO A 116 -7.27 1.13 -7.00
N TRP A 117 -7.06 -0.08 -6.48
CA TRP A 117 -8.06 -1.15 -6.55
C TRP A 117 -9.14 -1.02 -5.48
N VAL A 118 -8.87 -0.28 -4.41
CA VAL A 118 -9.82 0.00 -3.34
C VAL A 118 -10.27 1.46 -3.37
N SER A 119 -11.49 1.72 -2.93
CA SER A 119 -12.00 3.08 -2.75
C SER A 119 -11.20 3.81 -1.66
N LEU A 120 -10.81 5.05 -1.93
CA LEU A 120 -10.11 5.88 -0.95
C LEU A 120 -11.11 6.72 -0.13
N PRO A 121 -10.78 7.04 1.13
CA PRO A 121 -11.54 8.01 1.93
C PRO A 121 -11.59 9.41 1.28
N LYS A 122 -12.48 10.30 1.77
CA LYS A 122 -12.74 11.64 1.19
C LYS A 122 -11.50 12.48 0.85
N GLY A 123 -10.43 12.37 1.65
CA GLY A 123 -9.18 13.11 1.44
C GLY A 123 -8.22 12.49 0.42
N LYS A 124 -8.54 11.33 -0.17
CA LYS A 124 -7.69 10.57 -1.11
C LYS A 124 -6.26 10.30 -0.62
N GLY A 125 -6.03 10.36 0.70
CA GLY A 125 -4.70 10.22 1.31
C GLY A 125 -3.77 11.41 1.10
N ILE A 126 -4.31 12.58 0.79
CA ILE A 126 -3.53 13.82 0.67
C ILE A 126 -3.47 14.47 2.06
N LYS A 127 -2.25 14.79 2.51
CA LYS A 127 -2.03 15.55 3.74
C LYS A 127 -1.77 17.01 3.37
N LEU A 128 -2.71 17.88 3.75
CA LEU A 128 -2.60 19.32 3.58
C LEU A 128 -1.66 19.91 4.63
N SER A 129 -1.08 21.06 4.31
CA SER A 129 -0.38 21.87 5.31
C SER A 129 -1.37 22.46 6.32
N ILE A 130 -0.86 22.86 7.49
CA ILE A 130 -1.68 23.44 8.57
C ILE A 130 -2.41 24.69 8.07
N ILE A 131 -1.75 25.49 7.22
CA ILE A 131 -2.31 26.72 6.64
C ILE A 131 -3.44 26.39 5.65
N GLU A 132 -3.25 25.40 4.78
CA GLU A 132 -4.28 24.96 3.83
C GLU A 132 -5.49 24.35 4.55
N GLU A 133 -5.27 23.56 5.60
CA GLU A 133 -6.36 23.05 6.43
C GLU A 133 -7.15 24.18 7.07
N ALA A 134 -6.48 25.19 7.63
CA ALA A 134 -7.14 26.34 8.25
C ALA A 134 -8.00 27.10 7.24
N ARG A 135 -7.45 27.39 6.05
CA ARG A 135 -8.19 28.03 4.95
C ARG A 135 -9.40 27.20 4.51
N LYS A 136 -9.24 25.89 4.38
CA LYS A 136 -10.34 24.99 4.01
C LYS A 136 -11.45 24.97 5.06
N ARG A 137 -11.10 24.99 6.35
CA ARG A 137 -12.09 25.06 7.44
C ARG A 137 -12.82 26.41 7.46
N ALA A 138 -12.10 27.51 7.28
CA ALA A 138 -12.70 28.84 7.20
C ALA A 138 -13.67 28.98 6.01
N ALA A 139 -13.26 28.52 4.83
CA ALA A 139 -14.12 28.50 3.64
C ALA A 139 -15.38 27.64 3.84
N ALA A 140 -15.23 26.46 4.46
CA ALA A 140 -16.37 25.59 4.75
C ALA A 140 -17.36 26.22 5.75
N ALA A 141 -16.86 26.96 6.74
CA ALA A 141 -17.70 27.69 7.69
C ALA A 141 -18.45 28.85 7.02
N GLN A 142 -17.79 29.58 6.10
CA GLN A 142 -18.42 30.66 5.34
C GLN A 142 -19.51 30.16 4.38
N SER A 143 -19.33 28.97 3.79
CA SER A 143 -20.34 28.37 2.89
C SER A 143 -21.54 27.75 3.61
N ALA A 144 -21.42 27.51 4.92
CA ALA A 144 -22.47 26.91 5.73
C ALA A 144 -23.32 27.96 6.48
N ALA A 145 -22.87 29.22 6.50
CA ALA A 145 -23.63 30.38 6.95
C ALA A 145 -24.40 30.98 5.77
#